data_AF-A0A376Y745-F1
#
_entry.id   AF-A0A376Y745-F1
#
_cell.length_a   1.000
_cell.length_b   1.000
_cell.length_c   1.000
_cell.angle_alpha   90.00
_cell.angle_beta   90.00
_cell.angle_gamma   90.00
#
_symmetry.space_group_name_H-M   'P 1'
#
loop_
_entity.id
_entity.type
_entity.pdbx_description
1 polymer ?
#
loop_
_entity_poly.entity_id
_entity_poly.type
_entity_poly.pdbx_seq_one_letter_code
_entity_poly.pdbx_strand_id
1 'polypeptide(L)' 'MKTGTFNQFIRGGIAFATPPGTPLAPKAQEGKHFLLQESEPKEWREWGTALPK' A
#
# COMPACT_ATOMS: atom_id res chain seq x y z
N MET A 1 -9.63 -10.83 -15.12
CA MET A 1 -8.16 -10.98 -15.06
C MET A 1 -7.54 -9.64 -14.70
N LYS A 2 -6.59 -9.59 -13.77
CA LYS A 2 -5.85 -8.37 -13.43
C LYS A 2 -4.62 -8.28 -14.33
N THR A 3 -4.74 -7.62 -15.48
CA THR A 3 -3.59 -7.37 -16.35
C THR A 3 -2.92 -6.09 -15.85
N GLY A 4 -1.87 -6.22 -15.04
CA GLY A 4 -0.98 -5.09 -14.76
C GLY A 4 -0.35 -4.54 -16.03
N THR A 5 0.30 -3.39 -15.95
CA THR A 5 1.08 -2.90 -17.11
C THR A 5 2.17 -3.92 -17.46
N PHE A 6 2.49 -4.10 -18.74
CA PHE A 6 3.56 -5.01 -19.17
C PHE A 6 4.89 -4.76 -18.42
N ASN A 7 5.17 -3.50 -18.10
CA ASN A 7 6.33 -3.11 -17.31
C ASN A 7 6.35 -3.72 -15.88
N GLN A 8 5.21 -3.77 -15.19
CA GLN A 8 5.12 -4.39 -13.86
C GLN A 8 5.29 -5.91 -13.92
N PHE A 9 4.86 -6.54 -15.01
CA PHE A 9 5.07 -7.98 -15.19
C PHE A 9 6.56 -8.33 -15.32
N ILE A 10 7.35 -7.51 -16.03
CA ILE A 10 8.78 -7.77 -16.27
C ILE A 10 9.67 -7.35 -15.09
N ARG A 11 9.37 -6.21 -14.45
CA ARG A 11 10.23 -5.63 -13.41
C ARG A 11 9.71 -5.84 -12.00
N GLY A 12 8.50 -6.38 -11.85
CA GLY A 12 7.77 -6.36 -10.59
C GLY A 12 7.29 -4.95 -10.23
N GLY A 13 6.79 -4.81 -9.00
CA GLY A 13 6.41 -3.53 -8.43
C GLY A 13 6.03 -3.70 -6.96
N ILE A 14 6.19 -2.65 -6.16
CA ILE A 14 5.73 -2.58 -4.77
C ILE A 14 4.52 -1.67 -4.74
N ALA A 15 3.46 -2.12 -4.09
CA ALA A 15 2.26 -1.34 -3.83
C ALA A 15 2.08 -1.15 -2.33
N PHE A 16 1.45 -0.05 -1.94
CA PHE A 16 1.15 0.28 -0.56
C PHE A 16 -0.29 0.78 -0.45
N ALA A 17 -0.88 0.56 0.72
CA ALA A 17 -2.18 1.09 1.10
C ALA A 17 -2.14 1.44 2.59
N THR A 18 -2.87 2.48 2.99
CA THR A 18 -3.00 2.86 4.40
C THR A 18 -4.26 2.20 4.97
N PRO A 19 -4.16 1.37 6.01
CA PRO A 19 -5.34 0.79 6.65
C PRO A 19 -6.16 1.86 7.38
N PRO A 20 -7.47 1.64 7.57
CA PRO A 20 -8.33 2.57 8.28
C PRO A 20 -7.92 2.68 9.75
N GLY A 21 -7.96 3.90 10.30
CA GLY A 21 -7.69 4.15 11.71
C GLY A 21 -8.01 5.59 12.11
N THR A 22 -8.66 5.77 13.26
CA THR A 22 -8.94 7.07 13.86
C THR A 22 -8.33 7.12 15.26
N PRO A 23 -7.33 7.98 15.52
CA PRO A 23 -6.74 8.98 14.61
C PRO A 23 -5.85 8.37 13.52
N LEU A 24 -5.58 9.15 12.46
CA LEU A 24 -4.57 8.80 11.44
C LEU A 24 -3.19 8.68 12.09
N ALA A 25 -2.42 7.68 11.65
CA ALA A 25 -1.05 7.50 12.07
C ALA A 25 -0.15 8.67 11.59
N PRO A 26 0.92 9.00 12.33
CA PRO A 26 1.86 10.03 11.90
C PRO A 26 2.58 9.64 10.60
N LYS A 27 3.04 10.65 9.85
CA LYS A 27 3.86 10.46 8.65
C LYS A 27 5.12 9.67 8.99
N ALA A 28 5.56 8.81 8.08
CA ALA A 28 6.81 8.06 8.23
C ALA A 28 7.99 9.04 8.32
N GLN A 29 8.92 8.75 9.24
CA GLN A 29 10.18 9.49 9.34
C GLN A 29 11.17 9.01 8.27
N GLU A 30 12.16 9.85 7.97
CA GLU A 30 13.29 9.48 7.12
C GLU A 30 14.04 8.28 7.72
N GLY A 31 14.49 7.35 6.85
CA GLY A 31 15.16 6.12 7.28
C GLY A 31 14.24 5.07 7.93
N LYS A 32 12.92 5.25 7.93
CA LYS A 32 11.99 4.23 8.41
C LYS A 32 11.95 3.02 7.47
N HIS A 33 12.12 1.83 8.04
CA HIS A 33 12.07 0.56 7.34
C HIS A 33 10.69 -0.10 7.50
N PHE A 34 10.23 -0.80 6.47
CA PHE A 34 8.99 -1.56 6.48
C PHE A 34 9.24 -2.98 5.98
N LEU A 35 8.57 -3.95 6.59
CA LEU A 35 8.53 -5.32 6.07
C LEU A 35 7.52 -5.37 4.93
N LEU A 36 7.91 -6.02 3.82
CA LEU A 36 6.98 -6.33 2.75
C LEU A 36 6.05 -7.44 3.21
N GLN A 37 4.75 -7.19 3.16
CA GLN A 37 3.75 -8.23 3.41
C GLN A 37 3.83 -9.29 2.31
N GLU A 38 3.83 -10.57 2.70
CA GLU A 38 3.95 -11.70 1.76
C GLU A 38 2.74 -11.80 0.81
N SER A 39 1.59 -11.25 1.20
CA SER A 39 0.37 -11.23 0.41
C SER A 39 -0.39 -9.91 0.55
N GLU A 40 -1.21 -9.59 -0.46
CA GLU A 40 -2.09 -8.42 -0.41
C GLU A 40 -3.18 -8.62 0.67
N PRO A 41 -3.41 -7.65 1.59
CA PRO A 41 -4.49 -7.77 2.59
C PRO A 41 -5.86 -7.83 1.91
N LYS A 42 -6.71 -8.81 2.19
CA LYS A 42 -7.91 -9.09 1.36
C LYS A 42 -8.81 -7.88 1.17
N GLU A 43 -8.96 -7.05 2.20
CA GLU A 43 -9.86 -5.90 2.26
C GLU A 43 -9.20 -4.59 1.83
N TRP A 44 -7.93 -4.60 1.37
CA TRP A 44 -7.16 -3.37 1.12
C TRP A 44 -7.83 -2.43 0.11
N ARG A 45 -8.61 -2.98 -0.82
CA ARG A 45 -9.37 -2.23 -1.83
C ARG A 45 -10.58 -1.50 -1.26
N GLU A 46 -11.08 -1.93 -0.10
CA GLU A 46 -12.26 -1.39 0.56
C GLU A 46 -11.91 -0.34 1.61
N TRP A 47 -10.64 -0.24 2.01
CA TRP A 47 -10.20 0.63 3.11
C TRP A 47 -10.54 2.11 2.93
N GLY A 48 -10.48 2.63 1.70
CA GLY A 48 -10.90 4.00 1.38
C GLY A 48 -10.34 5.09 2.30
N THR A 49 -9.16 4.87 2.90
CA THR A 49 -8.67 5.70 4.00
C THR A 49 -8.34 7.10 3.49
N ALA A 50 -9.00 8.11 4.06
CA ALA A 50 -8.80 9.49 3.67
C ALA A 50 -7.42 9.99 4.10
N LEU A 51 -6.59 10.41 3.14
CA LEU A 51 -5.25 10.97 3.36
C LEU A 51 -5.23 12.45 2.93
N PRO A 52 -5.56 13.40 3.81
CA PRO A 52 -5.45 14.82 3.51
C PRO A 52 -3.98 15.23 3.28
N LYS A 53 -3.77 16.30 2.49
CA LYS A 53 -2.42 16.82 2.15
C LYS A 53 -1.68 17.35 3.38
#